data_AF-A0A6J8AIR7-F1
#
_entry.id   AF-A0A6J8AIR7-F1
#
_cell.length_a   1.000
_cell.length_b   1.000
_cell.length_c   1.000
_cell.angle_alpha   90.00
_cell.angle_beta   90.00
_cell.angle_gamma   90.00
#
_symmetry.space_group_name_H-M   'P 1'
#
loop_
_entity.id
_entity.type
_entity.pdbx_description
1 polymer ?
#
loop_
_entity_poly.entity_id
_entity_poly.type
_entity_poly.pdbx_seq_one_letter_code
_entity_poly.pdbx_strand_id
1 'polypeptide(L)'
;MVRGDAESFKSLIDSVLTDMSKILENNSDTKCKESRSKLILSIKNMMTDRHIVNQSLKSLLEKMKIECLPCDDDTDIDLIKKMSTINGFKCNLHVLVNFATQAESGLKLWEQNVLESDDFSSYFSPSSCDFIRASTKLCVPGADEKSGYGLLFKTFLNQLEPPDDLQLTTFHGHRINLLFSMVASVFHHRNLIKLFIENYFNKEDRNKLLCAVYNYVNNPVYLAGCRALGIVDKLLTGPLWRIIENVEHILDLNDDWLVFKNTIELLSKDASELIEGKIFYQEFTKKDEVFNSLFIDNDPDEELNLLTIEALHIILINVLIIIERQLSDCLPSGIFNENTKGVHKDLRVESRTVSTTNIVSERDFANLDRLRREKPNANTIALEGINLFSNNKTLKWLDSMSVEKKAGVFKIAREKTPKIIKQFRKRKEEIKKKSYAFIKAKERRKREKSFKKAGGS
;
A
#
# COMPACT_ATOMS: atom_id res chain seq x y z
N MET A 1 10.67 13.12 -13.22
CA MET A 1 9.35 12.57 -12.85
C MET A 1 8.29 13.54 -13.31
N VAL A 2 7.52 13.18 -14.34
CA VAL A 2 6.26 13.86 -14.65
C VAL A 2 5.35 13.52 -13.47
N ARG A 3 4.81 14.53 -12.78
CA ARG A 3 3.68 14.30 -11.86
C ARG A 3 2.54 13.87 -12.78
N GLY A 4 2.17 12.59 -12.78
CA GLY A 4 1.11 12.09 -13.64
C GLY A 4 -0.22 12.64 -13.14
N ASP A 5 -0.79 13.60 -13.87
CA ASP A 5 -2.21 13.95 -13.75
C ASP A 5 -3.05 12.93 -14.52
N ALA A 6 -4.37 12.96 -14.28
CA ALA A 6 -5.30 12.01 -14.90
C ALA A 6 -5.28 12.08 -16.43
N GLU A 7 -5.06 13.26 -17.01
CA GLU A 7 -4.96 13.45 -18.46
C GLU A 7 -3.70 12.82 -19.05
N SER A 8 -2.57 12.91 -18.36
CA SER A 8 -1.33 12.25 -18.75
C SER A 8 -1.50 10.73 -18.77
N PHE A 9 -2.21 10.16 -17.78
CA PHE A 9 -2.54 8.74 -17.74
C PHE A 9 -3.53 8.34 -18.84
N LYS A 10 -4.58 9.13 -19.06
CA LYS A 10 -5.54 8.94 -20.16
C LYS A 10 -4.83 8.89 -21.51
N SER A 11 -3.96 9.87 -21.79
CA SER A 11 -3.16 9.93 -23.02
C SER A 11 -2.25 8.72 -23.18
N LEU A 12 -1.66 8.22 -22.09
CA LEU A 12 -0.86 7.01 -22.10
C LEU A 12 -1.69 5.78 -22.45
N ILE A 13 -2.85 5.61 -21.80
CA ILE A 13 -3.78 4.50 -22.08
C ILE A 13 -4.21 4.54 -23.54
N ASP A 14 -4.63 5.70 -24.04
CA ASP A 14 -5.05 5.89 -25.42
C ASP A 14 -3.93 5.53 -26.42
N SER A 15 -2.69 5.96 -26.14
CA SER A 15 -1.53 5.60 -26.95
C SER A 15 -1.29 4.09 -26.95
N VAL A 16 -1.37 3.41 -25.80
CA VAL A 16 -1.15 1.96 -25.69
C VAL A 16 -2.24 1.20 -26.43
N LEU A 17 -3.51 1.56 -26.27
CA LEU A 17 -4.63 0.90 -26.96
C LEU A 17 -4.56 1.11 -28.49
N THR A 18 -4.11 2.29 -28.93
CA THR A 18 -3.86 2.59 -30.34
C THR A 18 -2.74 1.70 -30.90
N ASP A 19 -1.64 1.56 -30.17
CA ASP A 19 -0.51 0.72 -30.59
C ASP A 19 -0.91 -0.77 -30.63
N MET A 20 -1.68 -1.25 -29.65
CA MET A 20 -2.24 -2.61 -29.65
C MET A 20 -3.15 -2.84 -30.87
N SER A 21 -4.01 -1.88 -31.20
CA SER A 21 -4.93 -1.98 -32.34
C SER A 21 -4.19 -2.04 -33.67
N LYS A 22 -3.15 -1.20 -33.84
CA LYS A 22 -2.26 -1.23 -35.01
C LYS A 22 -1.53 -2.55 -35.16
N ILE A 23 -1.11 -3.15 -34.04
CA ILE A 23 -0.50 -4.47 -34.01
C ILE A 23 -1.51 -5.53 -34.44
N LEU A 24 -2.76 -5.49 -33.98
CA LEU A 24 -3.78 -6.48 -34.33
C LEU A 24 -4.18 -6.42 -35.81
N GLU A 25 -4.37 -5.22 -36.35
CA GLU A 25 -5.00 -4.99 -37.67
C GLU A 25 -4.01 -4.67 -38.80
N ASN A 26 -2.70 -4.91 -38.58
CA ASN A 26 -1.63 -4.65 -39.56
C ASN A 26 -1.64 -3.22 -40.15
N ASN A 27 -2.07 -2.22 -39.37
CA ASN A 27 -2.21 -0.79 -39.74
C ASN A 27 -3.32 -0.47 -40.77
N SER A 28 -4.38 -1.27 -40.90
CA SER A 28 -5.59 -0.81 -41.60
C SER A 28 -6.30 0.26 -40.77
N ASP A 29 -6.35 1.51 -41.21
CA ASP A 29 -6.85 2.64 -40.40
C ASP A 29 -8.30 2.45 -39.91
N THR A 30 -9.20 1.97 -40.77
CA THR A 30 -10.61 1.73 -40.40
C THR A 30 -10.74 0.60 -39.37
N LYS A 31 -10.08 -0.55 -39.62
CA LYS A 31 -10.10 -1.68 -38.68
C LYS A 31 -9.38 -1.34 -37.37
N CYS A 32 -8.32 -0.54 -37.41
CA CYS A 32 -7.62 -0.07 -36.22
C CYS A 32 -8.55 0.75 -35.31
N LYS A 33 -9.41 1.61 -35.88
CA LYS A 33 -10.38 2.39 -35.11
C LYS A 33 -11.42 1.49 -34.45
N GLU A 34 -12.00 0.55 -35.19
CA GLU A 34 -12.97 -0.41 -34.64
C GLU A 34 -12.36 -1.27 -33.54
N SER A 35 -11.17 -1.81 -33.76
CA SER A 35 -10.45 -2.62 -32.78
C SER A 35 -10.07 -1.81 -31.53
N ARG A 36 -9.71 -0.52 -31.69
CA ARG A 36 -9.49 0.39 -30.56
C ARG A 36 -10.77 0.61 -29.76
N SER A 37 -11.89 0.90 -30.42
CA SER A 37 -13.19 1.08 -29.75
C SER A 37 -13.61 -0.17 -28.99
N LYS A 38 -13.45 -1.36 -29.59
CA LYS A 38 -13.70 -2.64 -28.92
C LYS A 38 -12.83 -2.82 -27.66
N LEU A 39 -11.54 -2.47 -27.73
CA LEU A 39 -10.65 -2.53 -26.58
C LEU A 39 -11.08 -1.56 -25.48
N ILE A 40 -11.44 -0.32 -25.81
CA ILE A 40 -11.93 0.67 -24.84
C ILE A 40 -13.22 0.19 -24.17
N LEU A 41 -14.19 -0.28 -24.96
CA LEU A 41 -15.46 -0.77 -24.46
C LEU A 41 -15.31 -2.04 -23.60
N SER A 42 -14.25 -2.83 -23.82
CA SER A 42 -13.95 -4.02 -23.01
C SER A 42 -13.46 -3.70 -21.59
N ILE A 43 -13.07 -2.45 -21.31
CA ILE A 43 -12.64 -2.01 -19.97
C ILE A 43 -13.88 -1.89 -19.09
N LYS A 44 -14.08 -2.87 -18.20
CA LYS A 44 -15.21 -2.91 -17.27
C LYS A 44 -14.86 -2.46 -15.86
N ASN A 45 -13.62 -2.66 -15.43
CA ASN A 45 -13.22 -2.44 -14.05
C ASN A 45 -11.89 -1.71 -13.96
N MET A 46 -11.71 -0.99 -12.86
CA MET A 46 -10.48 -0.30 -12.50
C MET A 46 -10.22 -0.51 -11.01
N MET A 47 -8.99 -0.90 -10.65
CA MET A 47 -8.52 -0.96 -9.27
C MET A 47 -7.77 0.33 -8.93
N THR A 48 -8.06 0.92 -7.78
CA THR A 48 -7.51 2.22 -7.37
C THR A 48 -6.89 2.18 -5.97
N ASP A 49 -5.86 2.99 -5.75
CA ASP A 49 -5.28 3.28 -4.43
C ASP A 49 -6.07 4.37 -3.66
N ARG A 50 -7.29 4.71 -4.14
CA ARG A 50 -8.17 5.75 -3.59
C ARG A 50 -7.70 7.20 -3.80
N HIS A 51 -6.59 7.43 -4.52
CA HIS A 51 -6.09 8.78 -4.81
C HIS A 51 -7.01 9.55 -5.78
N ILE A 52 -7.09 10.88 -5.64
CA ILE A 52 -7.99 11.75 -6.43
C ILE A 52 -7.77 11.63 -7.95
N VAL A 53 -6.51 11.44 -8.36
CA VAL A 53 -6.15 11.24 -9.77
C VAL A 53 -6.85 10.02 -10.37
N ASN A 54 -7.07 8.96 -9.60
CA ASN A 54 -7.74 7.75 -10.06
C ASN A 54 -9.25 7.96 -10.24
N GLN A 55 -9.87 8.80 -9.41
CA GLN A 55 -11.27 9.20 -9.59
C GLN A 55 -11.44 10.00 -10.88
N SER A 56 -10.57 10.98 -11.10
CA SER A 56 -10.56 11.75 -12.35
C SER A 56 -10.29 10.86 -13.57
N LEU A 57 -9.36 9.91 -13.47
CA LEU A 57 -9.06 8.97 -14.55
C LEU A 57 -10.26 8.08 -14.88
N LYS A 58 -10.98 7.57 -13.88
CA LYS A 58 -12.22 6.80 -14.09
C LYS A 58 -13.21 7.60 -14.92
N SER A 59 -13.50 8.85 -14.54
CA SER A 59 -14.43 9.70 -15.28
C SER A 59 -13.96 9.99 -16.72
N LEU A 60 -12.65 10.13 -16.94
CA LEU A 60 -12.09 10.29 -18.29
C LEU A 60 -12.26 9.02 -19.14
N LEU A 61 -12.10 7.84 -18.55
CA LEU A 61 -12.30 6.57 -19.24
C LEU A 61 -13.78 6.31 -19.57
N GLU A 62 -14.70 6.66 -18.67
CA GLU A 62 -16.15 6.59 -18.93
C GLU A 62 -16.53 7.50 -20.11
N LYS A 63 -15.98 8.72 -20.18
CA LYS A 63 -16.13 9.61 -21.35
C LYS A 63 -15.58 9.00 -22.63
N MET A 64 -14.39 8.40 -22.58
CA MET A 64 -13.82 7.70 -23.75
C MET A 64 -14.69 6.53 -24.22
N LYS A 65 -15.35 5.82 -23.29
CA LYS A 65 -16.30 4.75 -23.64
C LYS A 65 -17.53 5.33 -24.35
N ILE A 66 -18.10 6.43 -23.84
CA ILE A 66 -19.23 7.12 -24.50
C ILE A 66 -18.87 7.50 -25.94
N GLU A 67 -17.69 8.08 -26.17
CA GLU A 67 -17.20 8.44 -27.51
C GLU A 67 -17.04 7.22 -28.46
N CYS A 68 -16.92 6.01 -27.91
CA CYS A 68 -16.75 4.78 -28.69
C CYS A 68 -18.04 3.99 -28.86
N LEU A 69 -19.14 4.37 -28.20
CA LEU A 69 -20.42 3.68 -28.34
C LEU A 69 -21.08 4.05 -29.68
N PRO A 70 -21.66 3.07 -30.38
CA PRO A 70 -22.54 3.35 -31.50
C PRO A 70 -23.88 3.82 -30.92
N CYS A 71 -24.01 5.12 -30.68
CA CYS A 71 -25.25 5.73 -30.20
C CYS A 71 -25.90 6.51 -31.34
N ASP A 72 -27.15 6.17 -31.66
CA ASP A 72 -28.09 7.01 -32.42
C ASP A 72 -29.01 7.76 -31.44
N ASP A 73 -29.75 8.77 -31.90
CA ASP A 73 -30.63 9.61 -31.07
C ASP A 73 -31.70 8.82 -30.28
N ASP A 74 -32.03 7.60 -30.72
CA ASP A 74 -33.02 6.69 -30.08
C ASP A 74 -32.41 5.69 -29.09
N THR A 75 -31.11 5.77 -28.79
CA THR A 75 -30.45 4.80 -27.91
C THR A 75 -30.86 5.00 -26.45
N ASP A 76 -31.31 3.93 -25.79
CA ASP A 76 -31.70 3.96 -24.38
C ASP A 76 -30.58 4.50 -23.47
N ILE A 77 -30.88 5.58 -22.76
CA ILE A 77 -29.97 6.26 -21.83
C ILE A 77 -29.46 5.30 -20.75
N ASP A 78 -30.28 4.36 -20.29
CA ASP A 78 -29.88 3.41 -19.26
C ASP A 78 -28.92 2.35 -19.81
N LEU A 79 -29.07 1.98 -21.10
CA LEU A 79 -28.10 1.14 -21.80
C LEU A 79 -26.76 1.86 -21.98
N ILE A 80 -26.78 3.14 -22.39
CA ILE A 80 -25.57 3.97 -22.52
C ILE A 80 -24.85 4.06 -21.17
N LYS A 81 -25.58 4.32 -20.09
CA LYS A 81 -25.01 4.34 -18.73
C LYS A 81 -24.40 2.99 -18.38
N LYS A 82 -25.10 1.87 -18.59
CA LYS A 82 -24.58 0.54 -18.29
C LYS A 82 -23.30 0.23 -19.06
N MET A 83 -23.27 0.55 -20.36
CA MET A 83 -22.11 0.25 -21.22
C MET A 83 -20.92 1.18 -20.97
N SER A 84 -21.16 2.43 -20.61
CA SER A 84 -20.09 3.41 -20.34
C SER A 84 -19.51 3.29 -18.93
N THR A 85 -20.28 2.81 -17.95
CA THR A 85 -19.85 2.70 -16.55
C THR A 85 -18.60 1.83 -16.41
N ILE A 86 -17.72 2.24 -15.51
CA ILE A 86 -16.56 1.45 -15.07
C ILE A 86 -16.69 1.18 -13.57
N ASN A 87 -16.59 -0.08 -13.18
CA ASN A 87 -16.58 -0.46 -11.77
C ASN A 87 -15.26 0.00 -11.15
N GLY A 88 -15.35 0.95 -10.22
CA GLY A 88 -14.20 1.55 -9.55
C GLY A 88 -13.91 0.85 -8.24
N PHE A 89 -13.20 -0.26 -8.30
CA PHE A 89 -12.78 -0.98 -7.10
C PHE A 89 -11.62 -0.25 -6.41
N LYS A 90 -11.61 -0.34 -5.08
CA LYS A 90 -10.59 0.28 -4.24
C LYS A 90 -9.75 -0.81 -3.59
N CYS A 91 -8.45 -0.58 -3.50
CA CYS A 91 -7.55 -1.56 -2.92
C CYS A 91 -7.86 -1.72 -1.43
N ASN A 92 -8.13 -2.95 -1.01
CA ASN A 92 -8.46 -3.29 0.37
C ASN A 92 -7.27 -3.09 1.32
N LEU A 93 -6.05 -3.34 0.84
CA LEU A 93 -4.82 -3.09 1.60
C LEU A 93 -4.59 -1.61 1.93
N HIS A 94 -5.05 -0.68 1.09
CA HIS A 94 -4.94 0.75 1.38
C HIS A 94 -5.83 1.17 2.56
N VAL A 95 -6.86 0.38 2.89
CA VAL A 95 -7.68 0.62 4.09
C VAL A 95 -6.84 0.38 5.33
N LEU A 96 -6.05 -0.70 5.38
CA LEU A 96 -5.14 -1.00 6.49
C LEU A 96 -4.04 0.08 6.65
N VAL A 97 -3.49 0.58 5.55
CA VAL A 97 -2.55 1.73 5.57
C VAL A 97 -3.19 2.94 6.24
N ASN A 98 -4.46 3.21 5.89
CA ASN A 98 -5.19 4.34 6.44
C ASN A 98 -5.59 4.11 7.90
N PHE A 99 -5.83 2.87 8.33
CA PHE A 99 -5.97 2.52 9.75
C PHE A 99 -4.71 2.89 10.52
N ALA A 100 -3.52 2.48 10.05
CA ALA A 100 -2.26 2.83 10.70
C ALA A 100 -2.06 4.35 10.80
N THR A 101 -2.37 5.07 9.70
CA THR A 101 -2.25 6.54 9.66
C THR A 101 -3.17 7.23 10.65
N GLN A 102 -4.43 6.79 10.77
CA GLN A 102 -5.36 7.38 11.72
C GLN A 102 -5.09 6.94 13.17
N ALA A 103 -4.66 5.69 13.38
CA ALA A 103 -4.23 5.22 14.69
C ALA A 103 -3.05 6.06 15.20
N GLU A 104 -2.04 6.32 14.36
CA GLU A 104 -0.92 7.23 14.69
C GLU A 104 -1.41 8.64 15.03
N SER A 105 -2.33 9.20 14.23
CA SER A 105 -2.87 10.54 14.47
C SER A 105 -3.68 10.64 15.76
N GLY A 106 -4.55 9.66 16.03
CA GLY A 106 -5.39 9.63 17.23
C GLY A 106 -4.55 9.40 18.48
N LEU A 107 -3.63 8.44 18.42
CA LEU A 107 -2.75 8.11 19.54
C LEU A 107 -1.85 9.31 19.90
N LYS A 108 -1.31 10.02 18.90
CA LYS A 108 -0.51 11.22 19.15
C LYS A 108 -1.29 12.31 19.88
N LEU A 109 -2.57 12.50 19.54
CA LEU A 109 -3.42 13.46 20.24
C LEU A 109 -3.69 13.04 21.69
N TRP A 110 -3.95 11.74 21.92
CA TRP A 110 -4.11 11.18 23.26
C TRP A 110 -2.83 11.36 24.09
N GLU A 111 -1.66 11.02 23.55
CA GLU A 111 -0.36 11.20 24.21
C GLU A 111 -0.12 12.65 24.64
N GLN A 112 -0.45 13.61 23.78
CA GLN A 112 -0.33 15.04 24.08
C GLN A 112 -1.24 15.49 25.22
N ASN A 113 -2.45 14.93 25.31
CA ASN A 113 -3.40 15.25 26.37
C ASN A 113 -3.01 14.60 27.71
N VAL A 114 -2.54 13.35 27.69
CA VAL A 114 -2.17 12.60 28.90
C VAL A 114 -0.87 13.14 29.51
N LEU A 115 0.08 13.57 28.69
CA LEU A 115 1.38 14.07 29.16
C LEU A 115 1.35 15.54 29.61
N GLU A 116 0.20 16.23 29.57
CA GLU A 116 -0.02 17.62 30.02
C GLU A 116 1.11 18.60 29.64
N SER A 117 1.66 18.48 28.44
CA SER A 117 2.89 19.17 28.09
C SER A 117 2.64 20.43 27.26
N ASP A 118 2.76 21.61 27.89
CA ASP A 118 2.84 22.92 27.22
C ASP A 118 4.17 23.13 26.46
N ASP A 119 5.14 22.22 26.61
CA ASP A 119 6.56 22.45 26.27
C ASP A 119 7.07 21.71 25.01
N PHE A 120 6.17 21.24 24.13
CA PHE A 120 6.62 20.66 22.86
C PHE A 120 7.07 21.73 21.87
N SER A 121 8.38 21.96 21.81
CA SER A 121 9.01 22.69 20.71
C SER A 121 8.52 22.15 19.36
N SER A 122 8.10 23.06 18.48
CA SER A 122 7.30 22.85 17.27
C SER A 122 7.93 22.00 16.15
N TYR A 123 9.05 21.33 16.41
CA TYR A 123 9.80 20.58 15.39
C TYR A 123 9.84 19.06 15.60
N PHE A 124 9.61 18.54 16.81
CA PHE A 124 9.54 17.09 17.07
C PHE A 124 8.67 16.85 18.32
N SER A 125 7.42 16.44 18.12
CA SER A 125 6.54 16.00 19.21
C SER A 125 6.69 14.48 19.34
N PRO A 126 7.34 13.98 20.41
CA PRO A 126 7.56 12.56 20.67
C PRO A 126 6.24 11.80 20.76
N SER A 127 6.23 10.58 20.22
CA SER A 127 5.07 9.71 20.15
C SER A 127 5.45 8.23 20.26
N SER A 128 4.49 7.36 20.56
CA SER A 128 4.68 5.90 20.47
C SER A 128 5.16 5.48 19.08
N CYS A 129 4.71 6.18 18.04
CA CYS A 129 5.18 5.94 16.67
C CYS A 129 6.67 6.29 16.48
N ASP A 130 7.14 7.34 17.14
CA ASP A 130 8.56 7.69 17.14
C ASP A 130 9.39 6.73 18.00
N PHE A 131 8.83 6.20 19.09
CA PHE A 131 9.45 5.11 19.84
C PHE A 131 9.71 3.89 18.94
N ILE A 132 8.71 3.45 18.17
CA ILE A 132 8.88 2.32 17.23
C ILE A 132 10.01 2.60 16.24
N ARG A 133 9.98 3.78 15.60
CA ARG A 133 10.98 4.19 14.61
C ARG A 133 12.39 4.27 15.21
N ALA A 134 12.51 4.84 16.41
CA ALA A 134 13.78 4.97 17.13
C ALA A 134 14.33 3.61 17.56
N SER A 135 13.50 2.75 18.15
CA SER A 135 13.88 1.40 18.56
C SER A 135 14.35 0.56 17.38
N THR A 136 13.70 0.71 16.22
CA THR A 136 14.12 0.02 14.99
C THR A 136 15.48 0.48 14.51
N LYS A 137 15.69 1.80 14.44
CA LYS A 137 17.01 2.36 14.07
C LYS A 137 18.10 1.90 15.03
N LEU A 138 17.77 1.80 16.32
CA LEU A 138 18.70 1.38 17.34
C LEU A 138 19.05 -0.11 17.23
N CYS A 139 18.05 -0.98 17.09
CA CYS A 139 18.17 -2.41 17.37
C CYS A 139 18.29 -3.29 16.12
N VAL A 140 17.94 -2.79 14.93
CA VAL A 140 17.94 -3.61 13.70
C VAL A 140 19.24 -3.43 12.90
N PRO A 141 19.97 -4.51 12.58
CA PRO A 141 21.16 -4.43 11.74
C PRO A 141 20.87 -3.74 10.39
N GLY A 142 21.68 -2.74 10.04
CA GLY A 142 21.55 -1.99 8.79
C GLY A 142 20.40 -0.97 8.75
N ALA A 143 19.65 -0.76 9.84
CA ALA A 143 18.60 0.26 9.89
C ALA A 143 19.15 1.69 10.03
N ASP A 144 20.21 1.87 10.80
CA ASP A 144 20.96 3.13 10.93
C ASP A 144 22.45 2.83 11.15
N GLU A 145 23.26 3.06 10.13
CA GLU A 145 24.71 2.81 10.16
C GLU A 145 25.49 3.87 10.95
N LYS A 146 24.87 5.02 11.28
CA LYS A 146 25.54 6.14 11.95
C LYS A 146 25.30 6.16 13.45
N SER A 147 24.09 5.81 13.88
CA SER A 147 23.67 5.95 15.28
C SER A 147 23.07 4.68 15.87
N GLY A 148 22.80 3.66 15.04
CA GLY A 148 22.25 2.39 15.46
C GLY A 148 23.30 1.41 15.99
N TYR A 149 22.84 0.46 16.80
CA TYR A 149 23.65 -0.57 17.45
C TYR A 149 23.11 -1.98 17.18
N GLY A 150 22.42 -2.19 16.05
CA GLY A 150 21.65 -3.42 15.83
C GLY A 150 22.47 -4.72 15.83
N LEU A 151 23.73 -4.68 15.40
CA LEU A 151 24.61 -5.85 15.50
C LEU A 151 25.02 -6.17 16.95
N LEU A 152 25.27 -5.13 17.76
CA LEU A 152 25.56 -5.28 19.18
C LEU A 152 24.33 -5.80 19.93
N PHE A 153 23.16 -5.22 19.65
CA PHE A 153 21.90 -5.67 20.26
C PHE A 153 21.58 -7.13 19.91
N LYS A 154 21.74 -7.52 18.64
CA LYS A 154 21.58 -8.93 18.24
C LYS A 154 22.57 -9.85 18.96
N THR A 155 23.81 -9.42 19.13
CA THR A 155 24.81 -10.17 19.92
C THR A 155 24.40 -10.30 21.38
N PHE A 156 23.87 -9.23 21.97
CA PHE A 156 23.35 -9.23 23.34
C PHE A 156 22.20 -10.23 23.52
N LEU A 157 21.22 -10.27 22.60
CA LEU A 157 20.12 -11.24 22.66
C LEU A 157 20.62 -12.69 22.59
N ASN A 158 21.63 -12.96 21.77
CA ASN A 158 22.25 -14.29 21.66
C ASN A 158 23.04 -14.71 22.92
N GLN A 159 23.37 -13.78 23.81
CA GLN A 159 24.09 -14.03 25.07
C GLN A 159 23.15 -14.29 26.25
N LEU A 160 21.83 -14.14 26.07
CA LEU A 160 20.84 -14.45 27.11
C LEU A 160 20.73 -15.97 27.32
N GLU A 161 20.25 -16.37 28.49
CA GLU A 161 19.93 -17.76 28.82
C GLU A 161 18.45 -17.86 29.24
N PRO A 162 17.53 -18.34 28.37
CA PRO A 162 17.77 -18.78 26.99
C PRO A 162 18.04 -17.61 26.01
N PRO A 163 18.72 -17.86 24.88
CA PRO A 163 18.88 -16.87 23.81
C PRO A 163 17.53 -16.43 23.25
N ASP A 164 17.43 -15.17 22.86
CA ASP A 164 16.22 -14.60 22.25
C ASP A 164 16.49 -14.24 20.77
N ASP A 165 15.47 -14.43 19.93
CA ASP A 165 15.52 -14.11 18.51
C ASP A 165 15.05 -12.68 18.24
N LEU A 166 15.83 -11.94 17.46
CA LEU A 166 15.47 -10.57 17.08
C LEU A 166 14.22 -10.56 16.18
N GLN A 167 13.07 -10.19 16.76
CA GLN A 167 11.77 -10.08 16.09
C GLN A 167 11.57 -8.73 15.35
N LEU A 168 12.53 -7.81 15.45
CA LEU A 168 12.44 -6.48 14.83
C LEU A 168 12.96 -6.50 13.38
N THR A 169 12.26 -5.77 12.50
CA THR A 169 12.60 -5.64 11.08
C THR A 169 12.90 -4.19 10.70
N THR A 170 13.60 -3.95 9.59
CA THR A 170 13.88 -2.59 9.12
C THR A 170 12.61 -1.85 8.74
N PHE A 171 12.50 -0.56 9.07
CA PHE A 171 11.36 0.28 8.69
C PHE A 171 11.29 0.60 7.17
N HIS A 172 12.30 0.17 6.40
CA HIS A 172 12.39 0.39 4.96
C HIS A 172 11.73 -0.76 4.18
N GLY A 173 10.85 -0.43 3.22
CA GLY A 173 10.49 -1.33 2.11
C GLY A 173 9.12 -2.00 2.15
N HIS A 174 8.43 -2.09 3.29
CA HIS A 174 7.10 -2.70 3.40
C HIS A 174 6.10 -1.71 3.98
N ARG A 175 5.14 -1.23 3.16
CA ARG A 175 4.36 -0.02 3.49
C ARG A 175 3.01 -0.25 4.18
N ILE A 176 2.51 -1.48 4.21
CA ILE A 176 1.05 -1.67 4.36
C ILE A 176 0.63 -2.19 5.75
N ASN A 177 1.50 -2.88 6.50
CA ASN A 177 1.23 -3.28 7.90
C ASN A 177 2.40 -3.10 8.88
N LEU A 178 3.43 -2.35 8.46
CA LEU A 178 4.71 -2.34 9.17
C LEU A 178 4.62 -1.67 10.55
N LEU A 179 3.78 -0.65 10.72
CA LEU A 179 3.58 -0.01 12.02
C LEU A 179 3.05 -1.02 13.05
N PHE A 180 1.97 -1.71 12.72
CA PHE A 180 1.29 -2.69 13.57
C PHE A 180 2.14 -3.95 13.81
N SER A 181 2.82 -4.48 12.80
CA SER A 181 3.66 -5.67 13.02
C SER A 181 4.92 -5.34 13.84
N MET A 182 5.54 -4.17 13.62
CA MET A 182 6.78 -3.83 14.32
C MET A 182 6.56 -3.37 15.75
N VAL A 183 5.45 -2.69 16.04
CA VAL A 183 5.18 -2.23 17.41
C VAL A 183 5.01 -3.38 18.38
N ALA A 184 4.38 -4.48 17.96
CA ALA A 184 4.27 -5.69 18.77
C ALA A 184 5.67 -6.23 19.13
N SER A 185 6.58 -6.29 18.15
CA SER A 185 7.98 -6.69 18.38
C SER A 185 8.75 -5.71 19.27
N VAL A 186 8.52 -4.39 19.16
CA VAL A 186 9.15 -3.40 20.05
C VAL A 186 8.69 -3.58 21.48
N PHE A 187 7.38 -3.79 21.68
CA PHE A 187 6.82 -4.03 23.01
C PHE A 187 7.33 -5.34 23.62
N HIS A 188 7.44 -6.40 22.82
CA HIS A 188 8.03 -7.67 23.23
C HIS A 188 9.47 -7.49 23.74
N HIS A 189 10.30 -6.78 22.98
CA HIS A 189 11.71 -6.54 23.31
C HIS A 189 11.96 -5.41 24.32
N ARG A 190 10.92 -4.73 24.85
CA ARG A 190 11.06 -3.50 25.62
C ARG A 190 12.01 -3.62 26.83
N ASN A 191 11.87 -4.70 27.60
CA ASN A 191 12.68 -4.92 28.80
C ASN A 191 14.14 -5.23 28.42
N LEU A 192 14.34 -5.99 27.34
CA LEU A 192 15.68 -6.32 26.84
C LEU A 192 16.37 -5.10 26.22
N ILE A 193 15.64 -4.23 25.53
CA ILE A 193 16.13 -2.94 25.02
C ILE A 193 16.59 -2.06 26.19
N LYS A 194 15.76 -1.95 27.23
CA LYS A 194 16.11 -1.19 28.44
C LYS A 194 17.38 -1.75 29.08
N LEU A 195 17.42 -3.06 29.32
CA LEU A 195 18.56 -3.75 29.93
C LEU A 195 19.84 -3.59 29.10
N PHE A 196 19.75 -3.69 27.78
CA PHE A 196 20.87 -3.46 26.88
C PHE A 196 21.42 -2.04 27.02
N ILE A 197 20.56 -1.03 27.04
CA ILE A 197 20.99 0.38 27.20
C ILE A 197 21.64 0.60 28.56
N GLU A 198 21.09 -0.01 29.62
CA GLU A 198 21.61 0.12 31.00
C GLU A 198 22.96 -0.57 31.19
N ASN A 199 23.14 -1.76 30.61
CA ASN A 199 24.34 -2.57 30.82
C ASN A 199 25.53 -2.15 29.95
N TYR A 200 25.28 -1.64 28.74
CA TYR A 200 26.36 -1.36 27.78
C TYR A 200 26.72 0.13 27.67
N PHE A 201 25.89 1.04 28.21
CA PHE A 201 26.09 2.48 28.03
C PHE A 201 25.86 3.27 29.31
N ASN A 202 26.94 3.93 29.76
CA ASN A 202 26.83 4.94 30.81
C ASN A 202 25.97 6.12 30.32
N LYS A 203 25.33 6.82 31.25
CA LYS A 203 24.45 7.96 30.93
C LYS A 203 25.12 9.04 30.09
N GLU A 204 26.41 9.30 30.33
CA GLU A 204 27.19 10.34 29.64
C GLU A 204 27.61 9.95 28.21
N ASP A 205 27.68 8.65 27.92
CA ASP A 205 28.15 8.10 26.63
C ASP A 205 27.00 7.87 25.63
N ARG A 206 25.75 8.08 26.06
CA ARG A 206 24.56 7.83 25.22
C ARG A 206 24.42 8.90 24.15
N ASN A 207 24.37 8.44 22.89
CA ASN A 207 23.98 9.31 21.78
C ASN A 207 22.48 9.68 21.88
N LYS A 208 22.04 10.66 21.07
CA LYS A 208 20.64 11.12 21.08
C LYS A 208 19.62 10.01 20.82
N LEU A 209 19.96 9.00 20.02
CA LEU A 209 19.07 7.88 19.71
C LEU A 209 18.88 6.98 20.94
N LEU A 210 19.98 6.61 21.62
CA LEU A 210 19.95 5.85 22.88
C LEU A 210 19.15 6.59 23.95
N CYS A 211 19.38 7.89 24.12
CA CYS A 211 18.62 8.71 25.08
C CYS A 211 17.12 8.73 24.73
N ALA A 212 16.76 8.90 23.46
CA ALA A 212 15.37 8.90 23.05
C ALA A 212 14.69 7.55 23.35
N VAL A 213 15.29 6.43 22.91
CA VAL A 213 14.75 5.08 23.16
C VAL A 213 14.65 4.78 24.66
N TYR A 214 15.67 5.16 25.44
CA TYR A 214 15.66 5.00 26.89
C TYR A 214 14.53 5.81 27.56
N ASN A 215 14.27 7.03 27.10
CA ASN A 215 13.17 7.83 27.64
C ASN A 215 11.81 7.23 27.27
N TYR A 216 11.65 6.73 26.05
CA TYR A 216 10.41 6.08 25.61
C TYR A 216 10.11 4.80 26.39
N VAL A 217 11.09 3.92 26.56
CA VAL A 217 10.91 2.62 27.24
C VAL A 217 10.63 2.76 28.74
N ASN A 218 10.93 3.91 29.33
CA ASN A 218 10.66 4.21 30.74
C ASN A 218 9.39 5.06 30.95
N ASN A 219 8.65 5.38 29.89
CA ASN A 219 7.43 6.19 30.00
C ASN A 219 6.19 5.30 29.75
N PRO A 220 5.30 5.14 30.74
CA PRO A 220 4.15 4.24 30.65
C PRO A 220 3.17 4.62 29.54
N VAL A 221 3.04 5.91 29.20
CA VAL A 221 2.14 6.39 28.13
C VAL A 221 2.59 5.86 26.76
N TYR A 222 3.90 5.93 26.46
CA TYR A 222 4.43 5.43 25.19
C TYR A 222 4.47 3.89 25.14
N LEU A 223 4.66 3.23 26.29
CA LEU A 223 4.52 1.78 26.39
C LEU A 223 3.08 1.33 26.15
N ALA A 224 2.10 2.01 26.75
CA ALA A 224 0.68 1.75 26.55
C ALA A 224 0.25 1.92 25.10
N GLY A 225 0.66 3.04 24.46
CA GLY A 225 0.39 3.26 23.05
C GLY A 225 1.01 2.20 22.15
N CYS A 226 2.24 1.74 22.47
CA CYS A 226 2.85 0.61 21.76
C CYS A 226 2.09 -0.70 21.97
N ARG A 227 1.74 -1.03 23.22
CA ARG A 227 0.97 -2.23 23.54
C ARG A 227 -0.37 -2.25 22.81
N ALA A 228 -1.10 -1.14 22.85
CA ALA A 228 -2.40 -0.98 22.19
C ALA A 228 -2.31 -1.25 20.68
N LEU A 229 -1.34 -0.63 19.98
CA LEU A 229 -1.13 -0.88 18.56
C LEU A 229 -0.72 -2.35 18.29
N GLY A 230 0.06 -2.98 19.17
CA GLY A 230 0.46 -4.38 19.04
C GLY A 230 -0.71 -5.35 19.22
N ILE A 231 -1.61 -5.06 20.17
CA ILE A 231 -2.87 -5.80 20.36
C ILE A 231 -3.74 -5.69 19.10
N VAL A 232 -3.88 -4.48 18.56
CA VAL A 232 -4.61 -4.24 17.30
C VAL A 232 -4.00 -5.04 16.14
N ASP A 233 -2.66 -5.14 16.03
CA ASP A 233 -2.00 -6.01 15.04
C ASP A 233 -2.41 -7.46 15.19
N LYS A 234 -2.22 -8.01 16.40
CA LYS A 234 -2.36 -9.45 16.63
C LYS A 234 -3.81 -9.93 16.57
N LEU A 235 -4.76 -9.11 17.02
CA LEU A 235 -6.17 -9.49 17.13
C LEU A 235 -7.05 -8.99 15.99
N LEU A 236 -6.69 -7.88 15.32
CA LEU A 236 -7.57 -7.21 14.36
C LEU A 236 -6.92 -7.08 12.97
N THR A 237 -5.92 -6.23 12.80
CA THR A 237 -5.39 -5.88 11.47
C THR A 237 -4.54 -6.98 10.84
N GLY A 238 -3.79 -7.74 11.63
CA GLY A 238 -3.02 -8.90 11.18
C GLY A 238 -3.89 -10.07 10.70
N PRO A 239 -4.93 -10.48 11.45
CA PRO A 239 -5.92 -11.44 10.95
C PRO A 239 -6.64 -10.94 9.69
N LEU A 240 -7.12 -9.70 9.67
CA LEU A 240 -7.78 -9.09 8.52
C LEU A 240 -6.88 -9.03 7.28
N TRP A 241 -5.58 -8.74 7.46
CA TRP A 241 -4.59 -8.82 6.38
C TRP A 241 -4.58 -10.20 5.72
N ARG A 242 -4.55 -11.27 6.54
CA ARG A 242 -4.53 -12.66 6.05
C ARG A 242 -5.83 -13.02 5.33
N ILE A 243 -6.97 -12.50 5.79
CA ILE A 243 -8.25 -12.66 5.08
C ILE A 243 -8.17 -12.01 3.70
N ILE A 244 -7.73 -10.75 3.62
CA ILE A 244 -7.59 -10.01 2.34
C ILE A 244 -6.64 -10.70 1.36
N GLU A 245 -5.56 -11.31 1.83
CA GLU A 245 -4.60 -12.03 0.99
C GLU A 245 -5.12 -13.37 0.47
N ASN A 246 -6.02 -14.02 1.20
CA ASN A 246 -6.50 -15.37 0.86
C ASN A 246 -7.85 -15.39 0.12
N VAL A 247 -8.54 -14.25 0.03
CA VAL A 247 -9.83 -14.19 -0.65
C VAL A 247 -9.67 -14.33 -2.17
N GLU A 248 -10.53 -15.13 -2.80
CA GLU A 248 -10.48 -15.35 -4.25
C GLU A 248 -11.03 -14.17 -5.05
N HIS A 249 -12.10 -13.54 -4.55
CA HIS A 249 -12.80 -12.46 -5.25
C HIS A 249 -12.99 -11.23 -4.36
N ILE A 250 -12.88 -10.04 -4.95
CA ILE A 250 -12.92 -8.78 -4.21
C ILE A 250 -14.25 -8.52 -3.47
N LEU A 251 -15.36 -9.00 -4.03
CA LEU A 251 -16.70 -8.85 -3.44
C LEU A 251 -16.92 -9.76 -2.23
N ASP A 252 -16.18 -10.87 -2.15
CA ASP A 252 -16.34 -11.82 -1.04
C ASP A 252 -15.88 -11.17 0.29
N LEU A 253 -15.06 -10.11 0.24
CA LEU A 253 -14.65 -9.31 1.41
C LEU A 253 -15.76 -8.43 2.00
N ASN A 254 -16.90 -8.24 1.31
CA ASN A 254 -17.94 -7.35 1.81
C ASN A 254 -18.50 -7.83 3.16
N ASP A 255 -18.69 -9.14 3.32
CA ASP A 255 -19.18 -9.73 4.56
C ASP A 255 -18.11 -9.63 5.66
N ASP A 256 -16.85 -9.91 5.32
CA ASP A 256 -15.72 -9.73 6.25
C ASP A 256 -15.63 -8.29 6.75
N TRP A 257 -15.82 -7.31 5.86
CA TRP A 257 -15.82 -5.89 6.21
C TRP A 257 -16.98 -5.50 7.12
N LEU A 258 -18.16 -6.10 6.91
CA LEU A 258 -19.32 -5.88 7.78
C LEU A 258 -19.06 -6.47 9.18
N VAL A 259 -18.56 -7.70 9.26
CA VAL A 259 -18.17 -8.33 10.53
C VAL A 259 -17.11 -7.50 11.24
N PHE A 260 -16.09 -7.03 10.51
CA PHE A 260 -15.04 -6.16 11.05
C PHE A 260 -15.61 -4.85 11.57
N LYS A 261 -16.46 -4.16 10.80
CA LYS A 261 -17.14 -2.94 11.25
C LYS A 261 -17.89 -3.15 12.56
N ASN A 262 -18.74 -4.16 12.62
CA ASN A 262 -19.55 -4.45 13.81
C ASN A 262 -18.68 -4.79 15.03
N THR A 263 -17.57 -5.49 14.80
CA THR A 263 -16.58 -5.81 15.83
C THR A 263 -15.91 -4.55 16.35
N ILE A 264 -15.44 -3.66 15.46
CA ILE A 264 -14.82 -2.39 15.86
C ILE A 264 -15.84 -1.48 16.56
N GLU A 265 -17.10 -1.42 16.11
CA GLU A 265 -18.15 -0.65 16.78
C GLU A 265 -18.39 -1.13 18.22
N LEU A 266 -18.43 -2.45 18.44
CA LEU A 266 -18.56 -3.01 19.79
C LEU A 266 -17.35 -2.66 20.65
N LEU A 267 -16.15 -2.94 20.15
CA LEU A 267 -14.90 -2.72 20.87
C LEU A 267 -14.57 -1.24 21.11
N SER A 268 -15.05 -0.34 20.25
CA SER A 268 -14.90 1.10 20.45
C SER A 268 -15.68 1.62 21.66
N LYS A 269 -16.70 0.88 22.10
CA LYS A 269 -17.45 1.18 23.33
C LYS A 269 -16.77 0.56 24.54
N ASP A 270 -16.24 -0.64 24.39
CA ASP A 270 -15.51 -1.36 25.43
C ASP A 270 -14.32 -2.13 24.86
N ALA A 271 -13.12 -1.60 25.07
CA ALA A 271 -11.88 -2.18 24.60
C ALA A 271 -11.24 -3.14 25.64
N SER A 272 -11.84 -3.30 26.82
CA SER A 272 -11.32 -4.19 27.88
C SER A 272 -11.22 -5.64 27.39
N GLU A 273 -12.19 -6.09 26.59
CA GLU A 273 -12.18 -7.43 25.97
C GLU A 273 -10.92 -7.72 25.14
N LEU A 274 -10.30 -6.69 24.55
CA LEU A 274 -9.05 -6.85 23.81
C LEU A 274 -7.86 -7.11 24.73
N ILE A 275 -7.83 -6.51 25.93
CA ILE A 275 -6.79 -6.77 26.93
C ILE A 275 -6.92 -8.17 27.50
N GLU A 276 -8.15 -8.66 27.68
CA GLU A 276 -8.43 -10.06 28.05
C GLU A 276 -8.00 -11.06 26.96
N GLY A 277 -7.55 -10.58 25.80
CA GLY A 277 -7.07 -11.41 24.71
C GLY A 277 -8.19 -12.09 23.93
N LYS A 278 -9.42 -11.55 23.98
CA LYS A 278 -10.55 -12.11 23.22
C LYS A 278 -10.26 -12.07 21.73
N ILE A 279 -10.40 -13.22 21.08
CA ILE A 279 -10.04 -13.40 19.67
C ILE A 279 -11.31 -13.39 18.82
N PHE A 280 -11.38 -12.41 17.90
CA PHE A 280 -12.51 -12.26 16.98
C PHE A 280 -12.32 -13.02 15.66
N TYR A 281 -11.06 -13.29 15.29
CA TYR A 281 -10.68 -13.95 14.02
C TYR A 281 -9.81 -15.19 14.26
N GLN A 282 -10.37 -16.18 14.96
CA GLN A 282 -9.62 -17.30 15.55
C GLN A 282 -8.77 -18.09 14.55
N GLU A 283 -9.28 -18.33 13.34
CA GLU A 283 -8.57 -19.08 12.29
C GLU A 283 -7.33 -18.35 11.76
N PHE A 284 -7.30 -17.02 11.88
CA PHE A 284 -6.26 -16.17 11.30
C PHE A 284 -5.33 -15.56 12.36
N THR A 285 -5.61 -15.69 13.64
CA THR A 285 -4.76 -15.18 14.73
C THR A 285 -3.57 -16.11 14.99
N LYS A 286 -2.36 -15.54 15.01
CA LYS A 286 -1.13 -16.26 15.34
C LYS A 286 -0.75 -15.99 16.80
N LYS A 287 -0.63 -17.06 17.59
CA LYS A 287 -0.16 -17.04 18.98
C LYS A 287 1.32 -17.40 19.02
N ASP A 288 2.19 -16.41 18.88
CA ASP A 288 3.65 -16.52 19.00
C ASP A 288 4.14 -15.87 20.31
N GLU A 289 5.45 -15.86 20.56
CA GLU A 289 6.02 -15.26 21.77
C GLU A 289 5.76 -13.75 21.85
N VAL A 290 5.70 -13.08 20.70
CA VAL A 290 5.31 -11.67 20.60
C VAL A 290 3.86 -11.47 21.02
N PHE A 291 2.93 -12.33 20.54
CA PHE A 291 1.54 -12.35 21.00
C PHE A 291 1.50 -12.49 22.51
N ASN A 292 2.17 -13.52 23.04
CA ASN A 292 2.18 -13.76 24.48
C ASN A 292 2.66 -12.52 25.21
N SER A 293 3.75 -11.87 24.81
CA SER A 293 4.27 -10.69 25.51
C SER A 293 3.33 -9.48 25.62
N LEU A 294 2.31 -9.37 24.77
CA LEU A 294 1.27 -8.34 24.86
C LEU A 294 0.22 -8.67 25.94
N PHE A 295 0.08 -9.95 26.28
CA PHE A 295 -0.94 -10.52 27.17
C PHE A 295 -0.36 -11.31 28.36
N ILE A 296 0.97 -11.42 28.49
CA ILE A 296 1.63 -12.16 29.58
C ILE A 296 1.03 -11.65 30.89
N ASP A 297 0.47 -12.63 31.61
CA ASP A 297 -0.55 -12.51 32.65
C ASP A 297 -0.37 -11.25 33.49
N ASN A 298 -1.28 -10.29 33.30
CA ASN A 298 -1.44 -9.11 34.16
C ASN A 298 -0.10 -8.56 34.65
N ASP A 299 0.60 -7.79 33.79
CA ASP A 299 1.53 -6.80 34.31
C ASP A 299 0.80 -6.13 35.50
N PRO A 300 1.25 -6.29 36.76
CA PRO A 300 0.54 -5.77 37.93
C PRO A 300 0.46 -4.25 37.91
N ASP A 301 1.08 -3.64 36.90
CA ASP A 301 0.92 -2.27 36.48
C ASP A 301 -0.51 -2.00 35.97
N GLU A 302 -1.43 -1.83 36.94
CA GLU A 302 -2.81 -1.37 36.70
C GLU A 302 -2.83 -0.06 35.89
N GLU A 303 -1.84 0.82 36.08
CA GLU A 303 -1.71 2.07 35.33
C GLU A 303 -1.45 1.81 33.84
N LEU A 304 -0.49 0.95 33.50
CA LEU A 304 -0.21 0.58 32.11
C LEU A 304 -1.44 -0.06 31.45
N ASN A 305 -2.19 -0.90 32.18
CA ASN A 305 -3.42 -1.51 31.67
C ASN A 305 -4.48 -0.44 31.36
N LEU A 306 -4.76 0.48 32.30
CA LEU A 306 -5.71 1.58 32.10
C LEU A 306 -5.33 2.45 30.91
N LEU A 307 -4.07 2.88 30.82
CA LEU A 307 -3.56 3.66 29.69
C LEU A 307 -3.68 2.89 28.36
N THR A 308 -3.47 1.57 28.38
CA THR A 308 -3.62 0.73 27.19
C THR A 308 -5.08 0.67 26.74
N ILE A 309 -6.04 0.56 27.66
CA ILE A 309 -7.48 0.58 27.33
C ILE A 309 -7.86 1.91 26.68
N GLU A 310 -7.43 3.04 27.27
CA GLU A 310 -7.70 4.36 26.71
C GLU A 310 -7.11 4.51 25.29
N ALA A 311 -5.85 4.11 25.10
CA ALA A 311 -5.20 4.13 23.80
C ALA A 311 -5.95 3.26 22.77
N LEU A 312 -6.40 2.06 23.17
CA LEU A 312 -7.20 1.18 22.33
C LEU A 312 -8.52 1.84 21.91
N HIS A 313 -9.26 2.45 22.84
CA HIS A 313 -10.50 3.17 22.51
C HIS A 313 -10.27 4.26 21.45
N ILE A 314 -9.23 5.08 21.63
CA ILE A 314 -8.90 6.14 20.67
C ILE A 314 -8.54 5.56 19.31
N ILE A 315 -7.75 4.49 19.26
CA ILE A 315 -7.39 3.83 18.00
C ILE A 315 -8.64 3.27 17.31
N LEU A 316 -9.51 2.57 18.03
CA LEU A 316 -10.70 1.92 17.46
C LEU A 316 -11.73 2.91 16.93
N ILE A 317 -11.96 4.03 17.64
CA ILE A 317 -12.81 5.12 17.15
C ILE A 317 -12.28 5.69 15.84
N ASN A 318 -10.97 5.94 15.77
CA ASN A 318 -10.33 6.47 14.56
C ASN A 318 -10.39 5.46 13.39
N VAL A 319 -10.22 4.17 13.68
CA VAL A 319 -10.37 3.09 12.69
C VAL A 319 -11.81 3.01 12.18
N LEU A 320 -12.80 3.14 13.05
CA LEU A 320 -14.23 3.11 12.68
C LEU A 320 -14.58 4.23 11.68
N ILE A 321 -14.09 5.45 11.91
CA ILE A 321 -14.26 6.57 10.97
C ILE A 321 -13.72 6.22 9.58
N ILE A 322 -12.58 5.51 9.51
CA ILE A 322 -12.04 5.06 8.22
C ILE A 322 -12.91 3.99 7.60
N ILE A 323 -13.37 3.01 8.36
CA ILE A 323 -14.26 1.95 7.86
C ILE A 323 -15.48 2.59 7.19
N GLU A 324 -16.20 3.45 7.89
CA GLU A 324 -17.43 4.07 7.37
C GLU A 324 -17.16 4.91 6.13
N ARG A 325 -16.07 5.69 6.13
CA ARG A 325 -15.73 6.57 5.00
C ARG A 325 -15.20 5.82 3.78
N GLN A 326 -14.40 4.77 4.00
CA GLN A 326 -13.64 4.11 2.94
C GLN A 326 -14.29 2.84 2.43
N LEU A 327 -15.11 2.18 3.23
CA LEU A 327 -15.79 0.93 2.89
C LEU A 327 -17.29 1.12 2.62
N SER A 328 -17.78 2.36 2.58
CA SER A 328 -19.18 2.67 2.28
C SER A 328 -19.74 1.94 1.05
N ASP A 329 -18.92 1.75 0.01
CA ASP A 329 -19.32 1.05 -1.22
C ASP A 329 -19.51 -0.47 -1.02
N CYS A 330 -18.86 -1.06 -0.02
CA CYS A 330 -18.86 -2.50 0.31
C CYS A 330 -19.84 -2.85 1.45
N LEU A 331 -20.09 -1.89 2.35
CA LEU A 331 -21.01 -2.02 3.48
C LEU A 331 -22.48 -2.07 3.03
N PRO A 332 -23.43 -2.42 3.91
CA PRO A 332 -24.86 -2.39 3.60
C PRO A 332 -25.28 -1.03 3.02
N SER A 333 -26.10 -1.04 1.96
CA SER A 333 -26.45 0.14 1.13
C SER A 333 -25.37 0.61 0.14
N GLY A 334 -24.19 -0.01 0.15
CA GLY A 334 -23.12 0.23 -0.80
C GLY A 334 -23.42 -0.31 -2.20
N ILE A 335 -22.77 0.27 -3.21
CA ILE A 335 -22.95 -0.09 -4.63
C ILE A 335 -22.44 -1.50 -4.97
N PHE A 336 -21.60 -2.10 -4.12
CA PHE A 336 -21.02 -3.42 -4.31
C PHE A 336 -21.57 -4.49 -3.37
N ASN A 337 -22.52 -4.16 -2.48
CA ASN A 337 -23.11 -5.12 -1.55
C ASN A 337 -24.22 -5.97 -2.20
N GLU A 338 -24.33 -7.25 -1.82
CA GLU A 338 -25.25 -8.23 -2.43
C GLU A 338 -26.73 -7.88 -2.30
N ASN A 339 -27.12 -7.19 -1.22
CA ASN A 339 -28.51 -6.84 -0.95
C ASN A 339 -29.02 -5.67 -1.81
N THR A 340 -28.13 -5.03 -2.58
CA THR A 340 -28.47 -3.92 -3.46
C THR A 340 -28.84 -4.44 -4.86
N LYS A 341 -30.08 -4.94 -5.00
CA LYS A 341 -30.80 -5.17 -6.27
C LYS A 341 -30.14 -6.13 -7.29
N GLY A 342 -30.26 -7.46 -7.15
CA GLY A 342 -30.27 -8.43 -8.27
C GLY A 342 -29.14 -8.44 -9.33
N VAL A 343 -28.11 -7.60 -9.20
CA VAL A 343 -27.07 -7.27 -10.19
C VAL A 343 -25.78 -8.12 -9.99
N HIS A 344 -25.75 -8.96 -8.95
CA HIS A 344 -24.50 -9.57 -8.46
C HIS A 344 -23.91 -10.65 -9.36
N LYS A 345 -24.72 -11.44 -10.09
CA LYS A 345 -24.17 -12.46 -11.02
C LYS A 345 -23.36 -11.82 -12.15
N ASP A 346 -23.90 -10.76 -12.75
CA ASP A 346 -23.23 -10.03 -13.81
C ASP A 346 -21.97 -9.34 -13.27
N LEU A 347 -22.07 -8.64 -12.13
CA LEU A 347 -20.93 -7.94 -11.54
C LEU A 347 -19.79 -8.88 -11.15
N ARG A 348 -20.09 -10.04 -10.53
CA ARG A 348 -19.06 -11.04 -10.14
C ARG A 348 -18.37 -11.64 -11.36
N VAL A 349 -19.10 -11.90 -12.44
CA VAL A 349 -18.52 -12.33 -13.72
C VAL A 349 -17.64 -11.23 -14.33
N GLU A 350 -18.12 -9.99 -14.32
CA GLU A 350 -17.42 -8.85 -14.88
C GLU A 350 -16.15 -8.51 -14.10
N SER A 351 -16.18 -8.62 -12.77
CA SER A 351 -15.07 -8.28 -11.88
C SER A 351 -14.12 -9.43 -11.56
N ARG A 352 -14.32 -10.62 -12.15
CA ARG A 352 -13.46 -11.80 -11.97
C ARG A 352 -11.95 -11.54 -12.18
N THR A 353 -11.60 -10.58 -13.04
CA THR A 353 -10.20 -10.23 -13.35
C THR A 353 -9.62 -9.16 -12.42
N VAL A 354 -10.43 -8.59 -11.53
CA VAL A 354 -10.01 -7.60 -10.56
C VAL A 354 -9.32 -8.30 -9.40
N SER A 355 -8.03 -8.01 -9.23
CA SER A 355 -7.29 -8.43 -8.03
C SER A 355 -7.89 -7.80 -6.78
N THR A 356 -7.83 -8.48 -5.64
CA THR A 356 -8.30 -7.97 -4.34
C THR A 356 -7.37 -6.87 -3.78
N THR A 357 -6.12 -6.88 -4.25
CA THR A 357 -5.06 -5.94 -3.86
C THR A 357 -4.35 -5.38 -5.09
N ASN A 358 -3.67 -4.23 -4.95
CA ASN A 358 -2.85 -3.65 -6.00
C ASN A 358 -1.37 -4.10 -5.97
N ILE A 359 -1.04 -5.12 -5.16
CA ILE A 359 0.33 -5.67 -4.99
C ILE A 359 0.97 -6.03 -6.33
N VAL A 360 0.18 -6.45 -7.32
CA VAL A 360 0.70 -6.80 -8.66
C VAL A 360 1.54 -5.66 -9.24
N SER A 361 1.07 -4.42 -9.13
CA SER A 361 1.82 -3.26 -9.64
C SER A 361 3.12 -3.02 -8.89
N GLU A 362 3.12 -3.16 -7.56
CA GLU A 362 4.31 -3.02 -6.71
C GLU A 362 5.34 -4.12 -7.00
N ARG A 363 4.87 -5.37 -7.11
CA ARG A 363 5.67 -6.54 -7.48
C ARG A 363 6.32 -6.35 -8.84
N ASP A 364 5.60 -5.77 -9.80
CA ASP A 364 6.11 -5.54 -11.14
C ASP A 364 7.25 -4.53 -11.15
N PHE A 365 7.12 -3.44 -10.38
CA PHE A 365 8.21 -2.48 -10.20
C PHE A 365 9.39 -3.08 -9.43
N ALA A 366 9.15 -3.85 -8.37
CA ALA A 366 10.20 -4.51 -7.62
C ALA A 366 10.98 -5.51 -8.49
N ASN A 367 10.28 -6.31 -9.30
CA ASN A 367 10.89 -7.23 -10.26
C ASN A 367 11.72 -6.49 -11.31
N LEU A 368 11.19 -5.39 -11.86
CA LEU A 368 11.91 -4.58 -12.84
C LEU A 368 13.18 -3.96 -12.24
N ASP A 369 13.12 -3.47 -11.01
CA ASP A 369 14.27 -2.91 -10.30
C ASP A 369 15.34 -3.98 -10.01
N ARG A 370 14.93 -5.16 -9.55
CA ARG A 370 15.84 -6.31 -9.40
C ARG A 370 16.50 -6.68 -10.73
N LEU A 371 15.71 -6.86 -11.78
CA LEU A 371 16.20 -7.20 -13.11
C LEU A 371 17.20 -6.16 -13.65
N ARG A 372 16.98 -4.88 -13.34
CA ARG A 372 17.90 -3.80 -13.72
C ARG A 372 19.23 -3.87 -12.97
N ARG A 373 19.22 -4.26 -11.70
CA ARG A 373 20.44 -4.48 -10.90
C ARG A 373 21.22 -5.71 -11.36
N GLU A 374 20.51 -6.81 -11.64
CA GLU A 374 21.12 -8.06 -12.13
C GLU A 374 21.62 -7.94 -13.58
N LYS A 375 20.92 -7.17 -14.42
CA LYS A 375 21.19 -7.05 -15.86
C LYS A 375 21.31 -5.57 -16.27
N PRO A 376 22.34 -4.84 -15.81
CA PRO A 376 22.46 -3.39 -16.03
C PRO A 376 22.60 -2.99 -17.50
N ASN A 377 23.10 -3.92 -18.34
CA ASN A 377 23.29 -3.71 -19.78
C ASN A 377 22.06 -4.10 -20.62
N ALA A 378 21.01 -4.65 -20.00
CA ALA A 378 19.80 -5.03 -20.72
C ALA A 378 18.94 -3.80 -21.06
N ASN A 379 18.35 -3.81 -22.26
CA ASN A 379 17.41 -2.77 -22.66
C ASN A 379 16.13 -2.85 -21.83
N THR A 380 15.57 -1.71 -21.43
CA THR A 380 14.34 -1.63 -20.61
C THR A 380 13.18 -2.41 -21.22
N ILE A 381 12.98 -2.34 -22.54
CA ILE A 381 11.93 -3.10 -23.23
C ILE A 381 12.10 -4.62 -23.11
N ALA A 382 13.33 -5.12 -23.03
CA ALA A 382 13.59 -6.54 -22.83
C ALA A 382 13.27 -6.95 -21.39
N LEU A 383 13.60 -6.10 -20.41
CA LEU A 383 13.27 -6.34 -19.00
C LEU A 383 11.76 -6.31 -18.75
N GLU A 384 11.07 -5.33 -19.32
CA GLU A 384 9.59 -5.26 -19.33
C GLU A 384 8.98 -6.50 -19.98
N GLY A 385 9.54 -6.95 -21.11
CA GLY A 385 9.13 -8.19 -21.79
C GLY A 385 9.27 -9.43 -20.91
N ILE A 386 10.35 -9.58 -20.15
CA ILE A 386 10.53 -10.68 -19.18
C ILE A 386 9.45 -10.61 -18.10
N ASN A 387 9.18 -9.42 -17.56
CA ASN A 387 8.18 -9.24 -16.51
C ASN A 387 6.78 -9.60 -17.01
N LEU A 388 6.39 -9.09 -18.19
CA LEU A 388 5.11 -9.41 -18.85
C LEU A 388 4.99 -10.90 -19.17
N PHE A 389 6.05 -11.53 -19.67
CA PHE A 389 6.05 -12.96 -20.00
C PHE A 389 5.78 -13.83 -18.78
N SER A 390 6.36 -13.46 -17.62
CA SER A 390 6.12 -14.12 -16.35
C SER A 390 4.69 -13.90 -15.85
N ASN A 391 4.25 -12.64 -15.77
CA ASN A 391 2.94 -12.27 -15.20
C ASN A 391 1.76 -12.82 -16.01
N ASN A 392 1.86 -12.81 -17.33
CA ASN A 392 0.79 -13.30 -18.20
C ASN A 392 0.78 -14.83 -18.32
N LYS A 393 1.67 -15.54 -17.61
CA LYS A 393 1.87 -16.99 -17.73
C LYS A 393 2.06 -17.42 -19.19
N THR A 394 2.77 -16.60 -19.97
CA THR A 394 2.88 -16.75 -21.43
C THR A 394 3.45 -18.10 -21.82
N LEU A 395 4.38 -18.66 -21.04
CA LEU A 395 4.90 -20.01 -21.28
C LEU A 395 3.80 -21.08 -21.21
N LYS A 396 2.99 -21.08 -20.13
CA LYS A 396 1.88 -22.02 -19.96
C LYS A 396 0.86 -21.90 -21.09
N TRP A 397 0.57 -20.67 -21.52
CA TRP A 397 -0.31 -20.41 -22.67
C TRP A 397 0.29 -20.92 -23.98
N LEU A 398 1.60 -20.76 -24.21
CA LEU A 398 2.27 -21.28 -25.39
C LEU A 398 2.34 -22.82 -25.38
N ASP A 399 2.43 -23.44 -24.21
CA ASP A 399 2.50 -24.90 -24.07
C ASP A 399 1.13 -25.58 -24.20
N SER A 400 0.03 -24.85 -24.00
CA SER A 400 -1.32 -25.35 -24.28
C SER A 400 -1.71 -25.28 -25.76
N MET A 401 -0.86 -24.72 -26.62
CA MET A 401 -1.09 -24.60 -28.06
C MET A 401 -0.53 -25.79 -28.84
N SER A 402 -1.15 -26.09 -29.99
CA SER A 402 -0.56 -27.01 -30.96
C SER A 402 0.75 -26.46 -31.52
N VAL A 403 1.62 -27.35 -32.01
CA VAL A 403 2.93 -26.99 -32.57
C VAL A 403 2.79 -25.99 -33.71
N GLU A 404 1.79 -26.15 -34.57
CA GLU A 404 1.53 -25.29 -35.72
C GLU A 404 1.10 -23.89 -35.29
N LYS A 405 0.19 -23.79 -34.31
CA LYS A 405 -0.25 -22.50 -33.76
C LYS A 405 0.89 -21.78 -33.06
N LYS A 406 1.68 -22.50 -32.26
CA LYS A 406 2.86 -21.98 -31.57
C LYS A 406 3.90 -21.43 -32.57
N ALA A 407 4.18 -22.17 -33.64
CA ALA A 407 5.06 -21.71 -34.72
C ALA A 407 4.52 -20.44 -35.41
N GLY A 408 3.21 -20.38 -35.66
CA GLY A 408 2.54 -19.19 -36.21
C GLY A 408 2.69 -17.96 -35.32
N VAL A 409 2.48 -18.10 -34.01
CA VAL A 409 2.69 -17.02 -33.03
C VAL A 409 4.14 -16.53 -33.04
N PHE A 410 5.12 -17.44 -33.04
CA PHE A 410 6.54 -17.07 -33.11
C PHE A 410 6.93 -16.39 -34.42
N LYS A 411 6.31 -16.79 -35.55
CA LYS A 411 6.52 -16.12 -36.83
C LYS A 411 6.03 -14.67 -36.78
N ILE A 412 4.80 -14.46 -36.31
CA ILE A 412 4.22 -13.12 -36.13
C ILE A 412 5.08 -12.26 -35.19
N ALA A 413 5.55 -12.83 -34.08
CA ALA A 413 6.42 -12.13 -33.15
C ALA A 413 7.70 -11.64 -33.84
N ARG A 414 8.41 -12.53 -34.56
CA ARG A 414 9.63 -12.19 -35.31
C ARG A 414 9.40 -11.09 -36.34
N GLU A 415 8.27 -11.13 -37.05
CA GLU A 415 7.91 -10.12 -38.05
C GLU A 415 7.62 -8.75 -37.43
N LYS A 416 7.04 -8.72 -36.21
CA LYS A 416 6.61 -7.48 -35.55
C LYS A 416 7.67 -6.86 -34.63
N THR A 417 8.60 -7.65 -34.07
CA THR A 417 9.65 -7.17 -33.16
C THR A 417 10.45 -5.97 -33.70
N PRO A 418 10.93 -5.95 -34.96
CA PRO A 418 11.69 -4.82 -35.49
C PRO A 418 10.91 -3.50 -35.45
N LYS A 419 9.60 -3.55 -35.73
CA LYS A 419 8.72 -2.38 -35.70
C LYS A 419 8.58 -1.82 -34.28
N ILE A 420 8.38 -2.71 -33.30
CA ILE A 420 8.28 -2.35 -31.88
C ILE A 420 9.60 -1.70 -31.40
N ILE A 421 10.75 -2.28 -31.75
CA ILE A 421 12.07 -1.71 -31.39
C ILE A 421 12.25 -0.32 -32.00
N LYS A 422 11.85 -0.11 -33.26
CA LYS A 422 11.92 1.20 -33.93
C LYS A 422 11.04 2.24 -33.23
N GLN A 423 9.80 1.88 -32.88
CA GLN A 423 8.89 2.75 -32.13
C GLN A 423 9.45 3.10 -30.75
N PHE A 424 10.00 2.11 -30.03
CA PHE A 424 10.63 2.33 -28.73
C PHE A 424 11.79 3.31 -28.80
N ARG A 425 12.67 3.18 -29.80
CA ARG A 425 13.79 4.12 -30.03
C ARG A 425 13.29 5.54 -30.27
N LYS A 426 12.28 5.70 -31.14
CA LYS A 426 11.65 7.01 -31.41
C LYS A 426 11.07 7.63 -30.14
N ARG A 427 10.32 6.85 -29.36
CA ARG A 427 9.74 7.31 -28.08
C ARG A 427 10.82 7.70 -27.08
N LYS A 428 11.91 6.94 -26.98
CA LYS A 428 13.06 7.27 -26.11
C LYS A 428 13.69 8.61 -26.48
N GLU A 429 13.85 8.88 -27.78
CA GLU A 429 14.34 10.17 -28.28
C GLU A 429 13.38 11.32 -27.97
N GLU A 430 12.08 11.13 -28.19
CA GLU A 430 11.05 12.12 -27.86
C GLU A 430 11.03 12.44 -26.37
N ILE A 431 11.10 11.43 -25.50
CA ILE A 431 11.20 11.61 -24.05
C ILE A 431 12.47 12.40 -23.72
N LYS A 432 13.62 12.05 -24.30
CA LYS A 432 14.88 12.78 -24.08
C LYS A 432 14.77 14.25 -24.49
N LYS A 433 14.15 14.54 -25.64
CA LYS A 433 13.88 15.90 -26.12
C LYS A 433 12.97 16.67 -25.17
N LYS A 434 11.86 16.06 -24.73
CA LYS A 434 10.93 16.67 -23.76
C LYS A 434 11.61 16.94 -22.41
N SER A 435 12.39 15.98 -21.89
CA SER A 435 13.15 16.16 -20.65
C SER A 435 14.17 17.29 -20.76
N TYR A 436 14.89 17.40 -21.87
CA TYR A 436 15.85 18.48 -22.10
C TYR A 436 15.16 19.85 -22.15
N ALA A 437 14.06 19.96 -22.90
CA ALA A 437 13.27 21.19 -22.98
C ALA A 437 12.75 21.62 -21.60
N PHE A 438 12.29 20.66 -20.79
CA PHE A 438 11.83 20.92 -19.42
C PHE A 438 12.95 21.43 -18.50
N ILE A 439 14.13 20.80 -18.54
CA ILE A 439 15.29 21.24 -17.74
C ILE A 439 15.67 22.67 -18.13
N LYS A 440 15.78 22.96 -19.42
CA LYS A 440 16.09 24.31 -19.93
C LYS A 440 15.05 25.35 -19.52
N ALA A 441 13.76 25.01 -19.56
CA ALA A 441 12.70 25.89 -19.09
C ALA A 441 12.77 26.14 -17.57
N LYS A 442 13.12 25.12 -16.78
CA LYS A 442 13.32 25.24 -15.33
C LYS A 442 14.52 26.13 -14.99
N GLU A 443 15.62 25.99 -15.72
CA GLU A 443 16.80 26.86 -15.59
C GLU A 443 16.47 28.32 -15.95
N ARG A 444 15.72 28.53 -17.03
CA ARG A 444 15.27 29.88 -17.43
C ARG A 444 14.41 30.52 -16.33
N ARG A 445 13.43 29.79 -15.80
CA ARG A 445 12.59 30.25 -14.66
C ARG A 445 13.40 30.55 -13.40
N LYS A 446 14.45 29.76 -13.12
CA LYS A 446 15.35 30.03 -11.98
C LYS A 446 16.14 31.33 -12.20
N ARG A 447 16.69 31.54 -13.41
CA ARG A 447 17.40 32.78 -13.78
C ARG A 447 16.47 34.00 -13.73
N GLU A 448 15.27 33.92 -14.28
CA GLU A 448 14.27 34.99 -14.22
C GLU A 448 13.91 35.35 -12.76
N LYS A 449 13.79 34.34 -11.87
CA LYS A 449 13.56 34.57 -10.43
C LYS A 449 14.76 35.18 -9.71
N SER A 450 16.00 34.82 -10.07
CA SER A 450 17.20 35.43 -9.47
C SER A 450 17.39 36.87 -9.95
N PHE A 451 17.11 37.16 -11.23
CA PHE A 451 17.14 38.54 -11.75
C PHE A 451 16.07 39.43 -11.11
N LYS A 452 14.83 38.94 -10.93
CA LYS A 452 13.79 39.70 -10.22
C LYS A 452 14.11 39.96 -8.74
N LYS A 453 14.88 39.07 -8.09
CA LYS A 453 15.35 39.31 -6.71
C LYS A 453 16.54 40.27 -6.64
N ALA A 454 17.35 40.37 -7.69
CA ALA A 454 18.50 41.26 -7.76
C ALA A 454 18.17 42.67 -8.29
N GLY A 455 17.05 42.84 -9.00
CA GLY A 455 16.59 44.13 -9.51
C GLY A 455 15.51 44.82 -8.66
N GLY A 456 15.27 44.33 -7.45
CA GLY A 456 14.28 44.87 -6.49
C GLY A 456 14.92 45.38 -5.19
N SER A 457 16.21 45.74 -5.25
CA SER A 457 16.99 46.34 -4.17
C SER A 457 17.43 47.74 -4.56
#